data_AF-A0A1X2I1C2-F1
#
_entry.id   AF-A0A1X2I1C2-F1
#
_cell.length_a   1.000
_cell.length_b   1.000
_cell.length_c   1.000
_cell.angle_alpha   90.00
_cell.angle_beta   90.00
_cell.angle_gamma   90.00
#
_symmetry.space_group_name_H-M   'P 1'
#
loop_
_entity.id
_entity.type
_entity.pdbx_description
1 polymer ?
#
loop_
_entity_poly.entity_id
_entity_poly.type
_entity_poly.pdbx_seq_one_letter_code
_entity_poly.pdbx_strand_id
1 'polypeptide(L)'
;MDHDDDNNTKKNPAIGSSSSLLDLSLHAQLTVGRTVSSLYHFKDLDGLTKCFFVFSDLSIRIEGSYRFQLCLFQITGSSVSFQQSILTDAFTVYSAKKFPGMFGSCPLARCFADQGLKIRIRNQSGPRQHRRRHYHQRYASSNRHRLYSGSRSPIALDDPR
;
A
#
# COMPACT_ATOMS: atom_id res chain seq x y z
N MET A 1 -66.85 14.74 -9.74
CA MET A 1 -66.15 15.25 -8.56
C MET A 1 -65.61 14.04 -7.82
N ASP A 2 -64.36 13.58 -7.90
CA ASP A 2 -63.11 13.96 -8.59
C ASP A 2 -62.26 12.67 -8.59
N HIS A 3 -61.75 12.23 -9.74
CA HIS A 3 -60.31 12.14 -10.09
C HIS A 3 -59.37 11.35 -9.14
N ASP A 4 -58.92 10.21 -9.68
CA ASP A 4 -57.55 9.74 -9.89
C ASP A 4 -56.59 9.39 -8.73
N ASP A 5 -55.93 8.25 -8.98
CA ASP A 5 -54.54 7.84 -8.71
C ASP A 5 -54.00 7.84 -7.26
N ASP A 6 -53.52 6.67 -6.82
CA ASP A 6 -52.06 6.49 -6.81
C ASP A 6 -51.62 5.04 -6.56
N ASN A 7 -50.98 4.51 -7.59
CA ASN A 7 -50.21 3.29 -7.63
C ASN A 7 -48.85 3.53 -6.92
N ASN A 8 -48.62 2.91 -5.75
CA ASN A 8 -47.28 2.85 -5.17
C ASN A 8 -46.78 1.41 -5.02
N THR A 9 -46.48 0.81 -6.17
CA THR A 9 -45.52 -0.28 -6.26
C THR A 9 -44.16 0.25 -5.79
N LYS A 10 -43.83 0.07 -4.51
CA LYS A 10 -42.45 0.22 -4.03
C LYS A 10 -41.59 -0.90 -4.61
N LYS A 11 -41.13 -0.71 -5.85
CA LYS A 11 -39.97 -1.43 -6.39
C LYS A 11 -38.77 -1.03 -5.54
N ASN A 12 -38.39 -1.91 -4.60
CA ASN A 12 -37.08 -1.83 -3.98
C ASN A 12 -36.04 -1.84 -5.11
N PRO A 13 -35.22 -0.80 -5.29
CA PRO A 13 -34.19 -0.84 -6.30
C PRO A 13 -33.19 -1.93 -5.92
N ALA A 14 -32.87 -2.73 -6.93
CA ALA A 14 -31.98 -3.86 -6.85
C ALA A 14 -30.66 -3.51 -6.15
N ILE A 15 -30.20 -4.42 -5.31
CA ILE A 15 -28.83 -4.47 -4.79
C ILE A 15 -27.92 -4.77 -5.99
N GLY A 16 -27.63 -3.73 -6.76
CA GLY A 16 -26.76 -3.75 -7.93
C GLY A 16 -25.34 -3.40 -7.50
N SER A 17 -24.51 -4.44 -7.39
CA SER A 17 -23.07 -4.43 -7.68
C SER A 17 -22.35 -3.09 -7.57
N SER A 18 -22.10 -2.60 -6.35
CA SER A 18 -21.03 -1.64 -6.11
C SER A 18 -19.69 -2.38 -6.23
N SER A 19 -19.31 -2.67 -7.48
CA SER A 19 -17.90 -2.87 -7.81
C SER A 19 -17.13 -1.76 -7.13
N SER A 20 -16.16 -2.14 -6.30
CA SER A 20 -15.35 -1.27 -5.46
C SER A 20 -14.48 -0.39 -6.34
N LEU A 21 -15.10 0.57 -7.02
CA LEU A 21 -14.46 1.81 -7.39
C LEU A 21 -14.10 2.43 -6.05
N LEU A 22 -12.84 2.20 -5.66
CA LEU A 22 -12.18 2.85 -4.54
C LEU A 22 -12.73 4.26 -4.48
N ASP A 23 -13.51 4.59 -3.45
CA ASP A 23 -14.12 5.91 -3.34
C ASP A 23 -12.98 6.93 -3.39
N LEU A 24 -12.80 7.51 -4.57
CA LEU A 24 -11.63 8.31 -4.90
C LEU A 24 -11.67 9.60 -4.08
N SER A 25 -12.89 10.01 -3.70
CA SER A 25 -13.13 11.11 -2.79
C SER A 25 -12.62 10.80 -1.38
N LEU A 26 -12.89 9.60 -0.86
CA LEU A 26 -12.35 9.14 0.42
C LEU A 26 -10.82 9.00 0.37
N HIS A 27 -10.26 8.46 -0.71
CA HIS A 27 -8.81 8.38 -0.90
C HIS A 27 -8.14 9.77 -0.88
N ALA A 28 -8.69 10.73 -1.62
CA ALA A 28 -8.17 12.09 -1.71
C ALA A 28 -8.30 12.86 -0.39
N GLN A 29 -9.31 12.56 0.43
CA GLN A 29 -9.50 13.19 1.74
C GLN A 29 -8.60 12.57 2.82
N LEU A 30 -8.29 11.28 2.73
CA LEU A 30 -7.52 10.56 3.76
C LEU A 30 -6.01 10.62 3.55
N THR A 31 -5.55 10.47 2.31
CA THR A 31 -4.12 10.34 1.99
C THR A 31 -3.50 11.67 1.55
N VAL A 32 -2.20 11.85 1.86
CA VAL A 32 -1.44 13.06 1.52
C VAL A 32 -0.03 12.67 1.11
N GLY A 33 0.53 13.45 0.18
CA GLY A 33 1.87 13.27 -0.35
C GLY A 33 1.84 12.56 -1.71
N ARG A 34 2.88 11.78 -1.97
CA ARG A 34 3.09 11.01 -3.20
C ARG A 34 2.42 9.64 -3.10
N THR A 35 1.22 9.53 -3.66
CA THR A 35 0.43 8.29 -3.71
C THR A 35 0.78 7.38 -4.89
N VAL A 36 1.68 7.82 -5.77
CA VAL A 36 2.16 7.07 -6.93
C VAL A 36 3.68 6.93 -6.87
N SER A 37 4.18 5.74 -7.22
CA SER A 37 5.61 5.45 -7.36
C SER A 37 5.88 4.91 -8.76
N SER A 38 6.96 5.39 -9.37
CA SER A 38 7.57 4.74 -10.53
C SER A 38 8.42 3.56 -10.10
N LEU A 39 8.85 2.75 -11.08
CA LEU A 39 9.76 1.64 -10.87
C LEU A 39 11.20 2.13 -10.66
N TYR A 40 11.84 1.66 -9.60
CA TYR A 40 13.25 1.89 -9.30
C TYR A 40 14.05 0.59 -9.46
N HIS A 41 15.24 0.69 -10.05
CA HIS A 41 16.22 -0.39 -10.08
C HIS A 41 17.25 -0.12 -9.00
N PHE A 42 17.18 -0.85 -7.89
CA PHE A 42 18.11 -0.73 -6.78
C PHE A 42 18.68 -2.07 -6.39
N LYS A 43 19.91 -2.05 -5.86
CA LYS A 43 20.49 -3.18 -5.15
C LYS A 43 19.73 -3.39 -3.85
N ASP A 44 19.33 -4.62 -3.60
CA ASP A 44 18.78 -5.06 -2.33
C ASP A 44 19.93 -5.35 -1.33
N LEU A 45 19.58 -5.79 -0.13
CA LEU A 45 20.53 -6.09 0.95
C LEU A 45 21.46 -7.27 0.63
N ASP A 46 21.09 -8.12 -0.32
CA ASP A 46 21.92 -9.20 -0.86
C ASP A 46 22.87 -8.73 -1.98
N GLY A 47 22.83 -7.43 -2.31
CA GLY A 47 23.63 -6.83 -3.38
C GLY A 47 23.07 -7.01 -4.79
N LEU A 48 21.98 -7.77 -4.96
CA LEU A 48 21.36 -8.03 -6.26
C LEU A 48 20.44 -6.87 -6.66
N THR A 49 20.53 -6.44 -7.91
CA THR A 49 19.62 -5.43 -8.45
C THR A 49 18.22 -6.01 -8.63
N LYS A 50 17.22 -5.36 -8.04
CA LYS A 50 15.80 -5.71 -8.12
C LYS A 50 14.96 -4.47 -8.43
N CYS A 51 13.70 -4.72 -8.74
CA CYS A 51 12.70 -3.72 -9.08
C CYS A 51 11.85 -3.36 -7.86
N PHE A 52 11.80 -2.07 -7.50
CA PHE A 52 11.08 -1.58 -6.34
C PHE A 52 10.13 -0.44 -6.68
N PHE A 53 9.00 -0.41 -6.00
CA PHE A 53 8.11 0.75 -5.92
C PHE A 53 8.19 1.28 -4.49
N VAL A 54 8.52 2.55 -4.30
CA VAL A 54 8.80 3.12 -2.98
C VAL A 54 7.96 4.37 -2.74
N PHE A 55 7.17 4.31 -1.67
CA PHE A 55 6.31 5.40 -1.20
C PHE A 55 6.98 6.10 -0.02
N SER A 56 7.95 6.99 -0.31
CA SER A 56 8.74 7.67 0.72
C SER A 56 8.04 8.86 1.38
N ASP A 57 6.94 9.32 0.79
CA ASP A 57 6.19 10.49 1.20
C ASP A 57 4.68 10.19 1.11
N LEU A 58 4.20 9.31 1.99
CA LEU A 58 2.79 8.93 2.07
C LEU A 58 2.31 9.05 3.52
N SER A 59 1.26 9.84 3.73
CA SER A 59 0.68 10.11 5.04
C SER A 59 -0.83 9.93 5.03
N ILE A 60 -1.43 9.64 6.19
CA ILE A 60 -2.88 9.62 6.41
C ILE A 60 -3.24 10.65 7.46
N ARG A 61 -4.31 11.42 7.23
CA ARG A 61 -4.73 12.54 8.09
C ARG A 61 -5.55 12.11 9.31
N ILE A 62 -6.33 11.04 9.17
CA ILE A 62 -7.33 10.65 10.16
C ILE A 62 -6.82 9.45 10.96
N GLU A 63 -6.97 9.49 12.28
CA GLU A 63 -6.62 8.37 13.14
C GLU A 63 -7.49 7.15 12.85
N GLY A 64 -6.91 5.95 12.94
CA GLY A 64 -7.62 4.73 12.60
C GLY A 64 -6.71 3.55 12.31
N SER A 65 -7.34 2.45 11.90
CA SER A 65 -6.66 1.24 11.46
C SER A 65 -6.86 1.06 9.96
N TYR A 66 -5.76 0.95 9.23
CA TYR A 66 -5.77 0.98 7.77
C TYR A 66 -4.94 -0.15 7.17
N ARG A 67 -5.23 -0.44 5.91
CA ARG A 67 -4.37 -1.19 4.99
C ARG A 67 -4.28 -0.36 3.72
N PHE A 68 -3.12 -0.38 3.07
CA PHE A 68 -3.03 0.16 1.71
C PHE A 68 -3.31 -0.95 0.71
N GLN A 69 -4.13 -0.65 -0.29
CA GLN A 69 -4.20 -1.43 -1.53
C GLN A 69 -3.24 -0.80 -2.53
N LEU A 70 -2.17 -1.52 -2.85
CA LEU A 70 -1.18 -1.09 -3.84
C LEU A 70 -1.55 -1.69 -5.18
N CYS A 71 -1.83 -0.84 -6.16
CA CYS A 71 -2.24 -1.23 -7.50
C CYS A 71 -1.10 -0.96 -8.48
N LEU A 72 -0.71 -2.00 -9.23
CA LEU A 72 0.26 -1.92 -10.32
C LEU A 72 -0.45 -1.59 -11.62
N PHE A 73 0.06 -0.57 -12.31
CA PHE A 73 -0.39 -0.19 -13.63
C PHE A 73 0.79 -0.23 -14.60
N GLN A 74 0.50 -0.66 -15.83
CA GLN A 74 1.42 -0.57 -16.96
C GLN A 74 0.95 0.54 -17.89
N ILE A 75 1.91 1.36 -18.35
CA ILE A 75 1.68 2.41 -19.33
C ILE A 75 2.28 1.94 -20.65
N THR A 76 1.45 1.86 -21.70
CA THR A 76 1.87 1.48 -23.06
C THR A 76 1.34 2.52 -24.03
N GLY A 77 2.23 3.34 -24.58
CA GLY A 77 1.82 4.52 -25.38
C GLY A 77 1.00 5.50 -24.55
N SER A 78 -0.21 5.82 -25.02
CA SER A 78 -1.18 6.67 -24.31
C SER A 78 -2.16 5.89 -23.43
N SER A 79 -2.02 4.57 -23.33
CA SER A 79 -2.94 3.70 -22.61
C SER A 79 -2.38 3.27 -21.26
N VAL A 80 -3.25 3.18 -20.25
CA VAL A 80 -2.92 2.70 -18.90
C VAL A 80 -3.75 1.46 -18.60
N SER A 81 -3.10 0.35 -18.24
CA SER A 81 -3.76 -0.92 -17.90
C SER A 81 -3.44 -1.34 -16.47
N PHE A 82 -4.46 -1.72 -15.72
CA PHE A 82 -4.30 -2.38 -14.42
C PHE A 82 -3.70 -3.78 -14.62
N GLN A 83 -2.74 -4.14 -13.78
CA GLN A 83 -2.06 -5.45 -13.86
C GLN A 83 -2.39 -6.31 -12.64
N GLN A 84 -2.15 -5.78 -11.43
CA GLN A 84 -2.27 -6.54 -10.19
C GLN A 84 -2.49 -5.58 -9.02
N SER A 85 -3.09 -6.06 -7.93
CA SER A 85 -3.05 -5.35 -6.65
C SER A 85 -2.69 -6.26 -5.48
N ILE A 86 -2.14 -5.65 -4.43
CA ILE A 86 -1.84 -6.32 -3.17
C ILE A 86 -2.31 -5.45 -1.99
N LEU A 87 -2.69 -6.09 -0.89
CA LEU A 87 -2.98 -5.40 0.37
C LEU A 87 -1.76 -5.49 1.30
N THR A 88 -1.44 -4.38 1.95
CA THR A 88 -0.45 -4.36 3.03
C THR A 88 -0.99 -5.05 4.28
N ASP A 89 -0.09 -5.33 5.22
CA ASP A 89 -0.48 -5.55 6.61
C ASP A 89 -1.21 -4.33 7.18
N ALA A 90 -2.05 -4.59 8.19
CA ALA A 90 -2.77 -3.54 8.90
C ALA A 90 -1.80 -2.69 9.74
N PHE A 91 -2.00 -1.38 9.74
CA PHE A 91 -1.23 -0.44 10.54
C PHE A 91 -2.15 0.61 11.19
N THR A 92 -1.65 1.28 12.22
CA THR A 92 -2.41 2.26 13.00
C THR A 92 -1.90 3.66 12.76
N VAL A 93 -2.81 4.58 12.46
CA VAL A 93 -2.58 6.01 12.47
C VAL A 93 -2.99 6.53 13.83
N TYR A 94 -2.03 7.06 14.58
CA TYR A 94 -2.23 7.54 15.94
C TYR A 94 -2.51 9.04 15.95
N SER A 95 -3.37 9.50 16.85
CA SER A 95 -3.36 10.89 17.29
C SER A 95 -1.99 11.28 17.88
N ALA A 96 -1.67 12.58 17.83
CA ALA A 96 -0.39 13.11 18.31
C ALA A 96 -0.04 12.68 19.75
N LYS A 97 -1.03 12.65 20.65
CA LYS A 97 -0.84 12.22 22.06
C LYS A 97 -0.52 10.74 22.21
N LYS A 98 -1.05 9.88 21.32
CA LYS A 98 -0.88 8.42 21.36
C LYS A 98 0.28 7.94 20.49
N PHE A 99 0.85 8.83 19.68
CA PHE A 99 1.89 8.49 18.74
C PHE A 99 3.13 7.95 19.47
N PRO A 100 3.56 6.70 19.20
CA PRO A 100 4.65 6.07 19.93
C PRO A 100 6.03 6.67 19.58
N GLY A 101 6.10 7.58 18.61
CA GLY A 101 7.33 8.08 18.03
C GLY A 101 7.68 7.36 16.73
N MET A 102 8.57 7.97 15.95
CA MET A 102 9.05 7.40 14.70
C MET A 102 10.09 6.31 14.98
N PHE A 103 9.99 5.19 14.28
CA PHE A 103 11.06 4.21 14.28
C PHE A 103 12.27 4.72 13.48
N GLY A 104 13.46 4.23 13.83
CA GLY A 104 14.64 4.41 13.00
C GLY A 104 14.48 3.73 11.64
N SER A 105 15.16 4.23 10.63
CA SER A 105 15.08 3.68 9.27
C SER A 105 15.55 2.22 9.25
N CYS A 106 14.81 1.33 8.58
CA CYS A 106 15.24 -0.05 8.40
C CYS A 106 16.49 -0.13 7.49
N PRO A 107 17.24 -1.24 7.50
CA PRO A 107 18.42 -1.41 6.65
C PRO A 107 18.12 -1.16 5.17
N LEU A 108 16.98 -1.67 4.68
CA LEU A 108 16.56 -1.49 3.28
C LEU A 108 16.35 0.00 2.92
N ALA A 109 15.71 0.77 3.80
CA ALA A 109 15.50 2.20 3.57
C ALA A 109 16.82 2.99 3.53
N ARG A 110 17.82 2.60 4.34
CA ARG A 110 19.17 3.21 4.28
C ARG A 110 19.87 2.85 2.99
N CYS A 111 19.87 1.56 2.63
CA CYS A 111 20.44 1.06 1.39
C CYS A 111 19.86 1.79 0.15
N PHE A 112 18.56 2.07 0.13
CA PHE A 112 17.96 2.86 -0.97
C PHE A 112 18.36 4.34 -0.92
N ALA A 113 18.48 4.94 0.27
CA ALA A 113 18.95 6.32 0.39
C ALA A 113 20.40 6.48 -0.07
N ASP A 114 21.27 5.52 0.25
CA ASP A 114 22.66 5.47 -0.21
C ASP A 114 22.75 5.35 -1.74
N GLN A 115 21.71 4.79 -2.38
CA GLN A 115 21.55 4.71 -3.83
C GLN A 115 20.84 5.94 -4.46
N GLY A 116 20.66 7.01 -3.67
CA GLY A 116 20.13 8.28 -4.16
C GLY A 116 18.61 8.45 -4.04
N LEU A 117 17.89 7.49 -3.44
CA LEU A 117 16.47 7.68 -3.17
C LEU A 117 16.27 8.72 -2.06
N LYS A 118 15.50 9.77 -2.35
CA LYS A 118 15.21 10.86 -1.39
C LYS A 118 14.27 10.38 -0.26
N ILE A 119 14.84 9.70 0.74
CA ILE A 119 14.17 9.26 1.97
C ILE A 119 14.84 9.93 3.17
N ARG A 120 14.05 10.39 4.14
CA ARG A 120 14.59 10.87 5.42
C ARG A 120 15.12 9.71 6.26
N ILE A 121 16.45 9.63 6.41
CA ILE A 121 17.10 8.64 7.29
C ILE A 121 17.06 9.11 8.74
N ARG A 122 16.65 8.21 9.64
CA ARG A 122 16.59 8.44 11.09
C ARG A 122 17.42 7.39 11.82
N ASN A 123 18.28 7.86 12.72
CA ASN A 123 19.06 6.99 13.61
C ASN A 123 18.15 6.32 14.66
N GLN A 124 18.66 5.30 15.35
CA GLN A 124 17.87 4.52 16.31
C GLN A 124 17.54 5.34 17.57
N SER A 125 16.49 6.16 17.49
CA SER A 125 15.77 6.73 18.63
C SER A 125 14.38 6.10 18.64
N GLY A 126 14.29 4.86 19.12
CA GLY A 126 13.01 4.16 19.18
C GLY A 126 12.03 4.79 20.18
N PRO A 127 10.75 4.39 20.16
CA PRO A 127 9.78 4.70 21.20
C PRO A 127 10.39 4.46 22.60
N ARG A 128 10.11 5.36 23.56
CA ARG A 128 10.50 5.19 24.98
C ARG A 128 10.24 3.73 25.40
N GLN A 129 11.23 3.11 26.04
CA GLN A 129 11.35 1.65 26.26
C GLN A 129 10.08 0.95 26.78
N HIS A 130 9.20 1.68 27.47
CA HIS A 130 7.99 1.17 28.10
C HIS A 130 6.98 0.47 27.15
N ARG A 131 7.12 0.58 25.81
CA ARG A 131 6.16 -0.03 24.85
C ARG A 131 6.80 -0.79 23.67
N ARG A 132 8.11 -1.14 23.74
CA ARG A 132 8.80 -1.83 22.63
C ARG A 132 8.29 -3.26 22.34
N ARG A 133 7.66 -3.93 23.32
CA ARG A 133 7.34 -5.37 23.25
C ARG A 133 6.23 -5.72 22.24
N HIS A 134 5.20 -4.89 22.08
CA HIS A 134 4.03 -5.27 21.27
C HIS A 134 4.23 -5.16 19.75
N TYR A 135 5.13 -4.28 19.27
CA TYR A 135 5.32 -4.05 17.84
C TYR A 135 6.37 -5.00 17.24
N HIS A 136 7.54 -5.15 17.88
CA HIS A 136 8.61 -5.99 17.34
C HIS A 136 8.21 -7.46 17.23
N GLN A 137 7.36 -7.94 18.15
CA GLN A 137 6.81 -9.30 18.11
C GLN A 137 6.01 -9.54 16.82
N ARG A 138 5.15 -8.59 16.38
CA ARG A 138 4.30 -8.78 15.20
C ARG A 138 5.10 -8.71 13.89
N TYR A 139 6.03 -7.77 13.76
CA TYR A 139 6.88 -7.68 12.55
C TYR A 139 7.91 -8.82 12.46
N ALA A 140 8.50 -9.27 13.58
CA ALA A 140 9.43 -10.40 13.55
C ALA A 140 8.72 -11.76 13.31
N SER A 141 7.45 -11.89 13.73
CA SER A 141 6.66 -13.12 13.52
C SER A 141 6.10 -13.20 12.09
N SER A 142 5.63 -12.09 11.51
CA SER A 142 5.11 -12.07 10.14
C SER A 142 6.22 -12.25 9.08
N ASN A 143 7.46 -11.84 9.39
CA ASN A 143 8.56 -11.87 8.43
C ASN A 143 9.33 -13.20 8.37
N ARG A 144 8.91 -14.23 9.14
CA ARG A 144 9.55 -15.56 9.10
C ARG A 144 8.98 -16.50 8.04
N HIS A 145 7.83 -16.19 7.41
CA HIS A 145 7.17 -17.13 6.50
C HIS A 145 6.40 -16.46 5.34
N ARG A 146 7.01 -15.51 4.61
CA ARG A 146 6.58 -15.17 3.24
C ARG A 146 7.62 -14.35 2.44
N LEU A 147 8.89 -14.73 2.51
CA LEU A 147 9.87 -14.20 1.56
C LEU A 147 9.77 -15.04 0.27
N TYR A 148 9.31 -14.41 -0.82
CA TYR A 148 9.51 -14.83 -2.20
C TYR A 148 9.09 -16.27 -2.62
N SER A 149 8.10 -16.90 -2.00
CA SER A 149 7.51 -18.13 -2.57
C SER A 149 6.39 -17.79 -3.57
N GLY A 150 6.75 -17.06 -4.63
CA GLY A 150 5.98 -17.07 -5.87
C GLY A 150 6.54 -18.19 -6.73
N SER A 151 5.87 -19.34 -6.75
CA SER A 151 6.14 -20.42 -7.67
C SER A 151 6.10 -19.90 -9.11
N ARG A 152 7.27 -19.63 -9.70
CA ARG A 152 7.43 -19.49 -11.14
C ARG A 152 7.32 -20.88 -11.75
N SER A 153 6.23 -21.15 -12.46
CA SER A 153 6.29 -22.08 -13.59
C SER A 153 7.17 -21.43 -14.66
N PRO A 154 8.20 -22.10 -15.20
CA PRO A 154 8.98 -21.54 -16.30
C PRO A 154 8.10 -21.44 -17.55
N ILE A 155 7.96 -20.24 -18.11
CA ILE A 155 7.48 -20.06 -19.47
C ILE A 155 8.62 -20.55 -20.37
N ALA A 156 8.38 -21.65 -21.08
CA ALA A 156 9.29 -22.14 -22.10
C ALA A 156 9.48 -21.05 -23.16
N LEU A 157 10.73 -20.66 -23.38
CA LEU A 157 11.14 -19.89 -24.55
C LEU A 157 11.09 -20.86 -25.73
N ASP A 158 10.15 -20.63 -26.64
CA ASP A 158 10.17 -21.26 -27.96
C ASP A 158 11.14 -20.45 -28.82
N ASP A 159 12.22 -21.09 -29.25
CA ASP A 159 13.35 -20.51 -29.98
C ASP A 159 13.13 -20.76 -31.49
N PRO A 160 12.95 -19.74 -32.34
CA PRO A 160 12.75 -19.99 -33.77
C PRO A 160 14.09 -20.14 -34.49
N ARG A 161 14.22 -21.23 -35.27
CA ARG A 161 15.08 -21.27 -36.45
C ARG A 161 14.21 -21.29 -37.70
#